data_AF-A0A520HQ41-F1
#
_entry.id   AF-A0A520HQ41-F1
#
_cell.length_a   1.000
_cell.length_b   1.000
_cell.length_c   1.000
_cell.angle_alpha   90.00
_cell.angle_beta   90.00
_cell.angle_gamma   90.00
#
_symmetry.space_group_name_H-M   'P 1'
#
loop_
_entity.id
_entity.type
_entity.pdbx_description
1 polymer ?
#
loop_
_entity_poly.entity_id
_entity_poly.type
_entity_poly.pdbx_seq_one_letter_code
_entity_poly.pdbx_strand_id
1 'polypeptide(L)'
;LSLVVDVRVDRASGTPVNLGMVSNDGKAVTVPITRTLAAGKPGEWQQVIVPLQCFAKRGIDMAHVTAPFVIATDGKLGLSISDVKIDSAPVPMTKCGD
;
A
#
# COMPACT_ATOMS: atom_id res chain seq x y z
N LEU A 1 12.90 -5.88 2.95
CA LEU A 1 11.54 -6.14 3.45
C LEU A 1 10.57 -5.17 2.80
N SER A 2 9.36 -5.64 2.57
CA SER A 2 8.27 -4.90 1.92
C SER A 2 6.98 -5.13 2.69
N LEU A 3 6.08 -4.15 2.63
CA LEU A 3 4.67 -4.37 2.93
C LEU A 3 4.06 -5.08 1.71
N VAL A 4 3.58 -6.30 1.92
CA VAL A 4 2.97 -7.15 0.91
C VAL A 4 1.50 -7.32 1.26
N VAL A 5 0.63 -7.04 0.29
CA VAL A 5 -0.82 -7.04 0.48
C VAL A 5 -1.45 -7.85 -0.64
N ASP A 6 -2.19 -8.89 -0.26
CA ASP A 6 -2.98 -9.68 -1.21
C ASP A 6 -4.37 -9.07 -1.29
N VAL A 7 -4.69 -8.52 -2.46
CA VAL A 7 -5.90 -7.74 -2.68
C VAL A 7 -6.64 -8.17 -3.94
N ARG A 8 -7.96 -8.02 -3.92
CA ARG A 8 -8.81 -8.07 -5.11
C ARG A 8 -9.57 -6.76 -5.21
N VAL A 9 -9.56 -6.16 -6.39
CA VAL A 9 -10.34 -4.95 -6.67
C VAL A 9 -11.75 -5.35 -7.08
N ASP A 10 -12.71 -5.12 -6.19
CA ASP A 10 -14.14 -5.36 -6.42
C ASP A 10 -14.81 -4.14 -7.08
N ARG A 11 -14.31 -2.94 -6.78
CA ARG A 11 -14.70 -1.67 -7.43
C ARG A 11 -13.50 -0.73 -7.47
N ALA A 12 -13.05 -0.36 -8.67
CA ALA A 12 -12.00 0.62 -8.85
C ALA A 12 -12.43 2.01 -8.35
N SER A 13 -11.48 2.77 -7.79
CA SER A 13 -11.70 4.17 -7.42
C SER A 13 -11.60 5.08 -8.65
N GLY A 14 -12.47 6.09 -8.71
CA GLY A 14 -12.35 7.18 -9.68
C GLY A 14 -11.36 8.27 -9.27
N THR A 15 -10.78 8.17 -8.07
CA THR A 15 -9.81 9.12 -7.50
C THR A 15 -8.53 8.38 -7.09
N PRO A 16 -7.41 9.09 -6.89
CA PRO A 16 -6.17 8.46 -6.44
C PRO A 16 -6.35 7.61 -5.18
N VAL A 17 -5.69 6.45 -5.17
CA VAL A 17 -5.60 5.54 -4.03
C VAL A 17 -4.18 5.54 -3.52
N ASN A 18 -4.04 5.67 -2.20
CA ASN A 18 -2.78 5.71 -1.50
C ASN A 18 -2.69 4.57 -0.48
N LEU A 19 -1.52 3.93 -0.41
CA LEU A 19 -1.15 2.98 0.63
C LEU A 19 -0.22 3.67 1.62
N GLY A 20 -0.41 3.47 2.91
CA GLY A 20 0.28 4.23 3.94
C GLY A 20 0.59 3.48 5.22
N MET A 21 1.37 4.17 6.06
CA MET A 21 1.69 3.82 7.44
C MET A 21 1.48 5.05 8.32
N VAL A 22 1.18 4.83 9.61
CA VAL A 22 1.06 5.88 10.63
C VAL A 22 1.98 5.56 11.80
N SER A 23 2.72 6.57 12.27
CA SER A 23 3.53 6.51 13.50
C SER A 23 2.78 7.00 14.74
N ASN A 24 3.33 6.75 15.92
CA ASN A 24 2.74 7.11 17.22
C ASN A 24 2.49 8.62 17.41
N ASP A 25 3.20 9.47 16.67
CA ASP A 25 2.99 10.92 16.59
C ASP A 25 1.77 11.31 15.71
N GLY A 26 1.07 10.33 15.14
CA GLY A 26 -0.07 10.51 14.25
C GLY A 26 0.33 10.86 12.80
N LYS A 27 1.62 10.91 12.47
CA LYS A 27 2.08 11.23 11.12
C LYS A 27 1.75 10.08 10.17
N ALA A 28 0.94 10.37 9.16
CA ALA A 28 0.67 9.45 8.06
C ALA A 28 1.66 9.69 6.91
N VAL A 29 2.30 8.61 6.45
CA VAL A 29 3.14 8.61 5.26
C VAL A 29 2.57 7.63 4.25
N THR A 30 2.35 8.10 3.03
CA THR A 30 1.69 7.33 1.98
C THR A 30 2.52 7.24 0.70
N VAL A 31 2.20 6.26 -0.14
CA VAL A 31 2.65 6.11 -1.52
C VAL A 31 1.44 5.90 -2.44
N PRO A 32 1.46 6.42 -3.68
CA PRO A 32 0.38 6.16 -4.63
C PRO A 32 0.40 4.69 -5.07
N ILE A 33 -0.77 4.06 -5.10
CA ILE A 33 -0.97 2.68 -5.56
C ILE A 33 -2.11 2.55 -6.60
N THR A 34 -2.46 3.64 -7.28
CA THR A 34 -3.60 3.67 -8.21
C THR A 34 -3.36 2.82 -9.45
N ARG A 35 -2.25 3.03 -10.18
CA ARG A 35 -1.94 2.23 -11.38
C ARG A 35 -1.56 0.79 -11.06
N THR A 36 -1.04 0.54 -9.87
CA THR A 36 -0.69 -0.78 -9.34
C THR A 36 -1.97 -1.60 -9.19
N LEU A 37 -2.98 -1.04 -8.51
CA LEU A 37 -4.29 -1.68 -8.41
C LEU A 37 -4.95 -1.89 -9.79
N ALA A 38 -4.80 -0.92 -10.70
CA ALA A 38 -5.35 -1.00 -12.05
C ALA A 38 -4.60 -1.96 -13.00
N ALA A 39 -3.37 -2.38 -12.65
CA ALA A 39 -2.59 -3.31 -13.45
C ALA A 39 -3.06 -4.77 -13.30
N GLY A 40 -3.69 -5.10 -12.18
CA GLY A 40 -4.35 -6.40 -12.01
C GLY A 40 -5.68 -6.47 -12.76
N LYS A 41 -6.12 -7.71 -13.03
CA LYS A 41 -7.42 -7.93 -13.69
C LYS A 41 -8.55 -7.72 -12.68
N PRO A 42 -9.62 -6.98 -13.03
CA PRO A 42 -10.78 -6.81 -12.17
C PRO A 42 -11.35 -8.16 -11.71
N GLY A 43 -11.63 -8.30 -10.41
CA GLY A 43 -12.15 -9.55 -9.86
C GLY A 43 -11.13 -10.68 -9.66
N GLU A 44 -9.85 -10.48 -9.98
CA GLU A 44 -8.77 -11.42 -9.67
C GLU A 44 -7.91 -10.93 -8.50
N TRP A 45 -7.36 -11.87 -7.73
CA TRP A 45 -6.39 -11.58 -6.68
C TRP A 45 -5.05 -11.16 -7.28
N GLN A 46 -4.44 -10.14 -6.69
CA GLN A 46 -3.11 -9.63 -7.04
C GLN A 46 -2.33 -9.24 -5.77
N GLN A 47 -1.01 -9.17 -5.89
CA GLN A 47 -0.15 -8.69 -4.81
C GLN A 47 0.24 -7.22 -5.06
N VAL A 48 -0.02 -6.37 -4.07
CA VAL A 48 0.56 -5.02 -3.98
C VAL A 48 1.77 -5.08 -3.05
N ILE A 49 2.93 -4.72 -3.58
CA ILE A 49 4.20 -4.80 -2.84
C ILE A 49 4.83 -3.40 -2.82
N VAL A 50 5.01 -2.87 -1.62
CA VAL A 50 5.71 -1.59 -1.42
C VAL A 50 6.91 -1.79 -0.49
N PRO A 51 8.14 -1.55 -0.97
CA PRO A 51 9.34 -1.60 -0.13
C PRO A 51 9.22 -0.67 1.07
N LEU A 52 9.57 -1.15 2.27
CA LEU A 52 9.44 -0.36 3.50
C LEU A 52 10.24 0.94 3.43
N GLN A 53 11.38 0.93 2.73
CA GLN A 53 12.20 2.13 2.55
C GLN A 53 11.48 3.28 1.83
N CYS A 54 10.40 3.01 1.10
CA CYS A 54 9.58 4.04 0.46
C CYS A 54 8.86 4.92 1.49
N PHE A 55 8.43 4.34 2.60
CA PHE A 55 7.86 5.10 3.72
C PHE A 55 8.96 5.75 4.56
N ALA A 56 10.07 5.03 4.82
CA ALA A 56 11.20 5.58 5.60
C ALA A 56 11.81 6.83 4.95
N LYS A 57 12.03 6.81 3.63
CA LYS A 57 12.53 7.97 2.89
C LYS A 57 11.57 9.16 2.87
N ARG A 58 10.27 8.90 3.08
CA ARG A 58 9.23 9.93 3.23
C ARG A 58 9.03 10.36 4.70
N GLY A 59 9.85 9.82 5.62
CA GLY A 59 9.97 10.26 7.00
C GLY A 59 9.01 9.64 7.98
N ILE A 60 8.53 8.40 7.74
CA ILE A 60 7.85 7.63 8.80
C ILE A 60 8.88 7.24 9.86
N ASP A 61 8.50 7.29 11.14
CA ASP A 61 9.30 6.68 12.19
C ASP A 61 9.00 5.16 12.24
N MET A 62 9.87 4.38 11.59
CA MET A 62 9.74 2.93 11.51
C MET A 62 9.79 2.23 12.87
N ALA A 63 10.44 2.83 13.87
CA ALA A 63 10.52 2.22 15.21
C ALA A 63 9.20 2.37 15.99
N HIS A 64 8.33 3.30 15.59
CA HIS A 64 7.10 3.64 16.31
C HIS A 64 5.86 3.64 15.41
N VAL A 65 5.80 2.72 14.44
CA VAL A 65 4.60 2.52 13.59
C VAL A 65 3.47 1.93 14.43
N THR A 66 2.31 2.60 14.41
CA THR A 66 1.09 2.19 15.11
C THR A 66 0.01 1.67 14.16
N ALA A 67 0.00 2.11 12.90
CA ALA A 67 -0.81 1.53 11.84
C ALA A 67 0.10 1.16 10.65
N PRO A 68 0.50 -0.12 10.50
CA PRO A 68 1.43 -0.56 9.45
C PRO A 68 0.78 -0.69 8.07
N PHE A 69 -0.53 -0.55 7.97
CA PHE A 69 -1.29 -0.61 6.73
C PHE A 69 -2.47 0.37 6.82
N VAL A 70 -2.50 1.32 5.90
CA VAL A 70 -3.60 2.25 5.68
C VAL A 70 -3.87 2.33 4.19
N ILE A 71 -5.13 2.16 3.78
CA ILE A 71 -5.57 2.53 2.43
C ILE A 71 -6.44 3.77 2.54
N ALA A 72 -6.13 4.77 1.70
CA ALA A 72 -6.86 6.03 1.67
C ALA A 72 -7.19 6.42 0.22
N THR A 73 -8.40 6.94 0.02
CA THR A 73 -8.86 7.55 -1.22
C THR A 73 -10.01 8.50 -0.90
N ASP A 74 -10.19 9.57 -1.69
CA ASP A 74 -11.31 10.50 -1.53
C ASP A 74 -12.61 9.99 -2.21
N GLY A 75 -12.49 8.92 -2.99
CA GLY A 75 -13.55 8.33 -3.79
C GLY A 75 -14.12 7.04 -3.20
N LYS A 76 -14.93 6.35 -4.00
CA LYS A 76 -15.49 5.04 -3.65
C LYS A 76 -14.54 3.94 -4.15
N LEU A 77 -14.03 3.14 -3.22
CA LEU A 77 -13.16 2.00 -3.49
C LEU A 77 -13.74 0.75 -2.85
N GLY A 78 -13.81 -0.34 -3.60
CA GLY A 78 -14.19 -1.66 -3.10
C GLY A 78 -13.00 -2.61 -3.22
N LEU A 79 -12.49 -3.08 -2.09
CA LEU A 79 -11.39 -4.03 -2.01
C LEU A 79 -11.77 -5.20 -1.13
N SER A 80 -11.38 -6.39 -1.54
CA SER A 80 -11.25 -7.56 -0.68
C SER A 80 -9.77 -7.73 -0.35
N ILE A 81 -9.44 -7.99 0.92
CA ILE A 81 -8.07 -8.16 1.41
C ILE A 81 -7.99 -9.52 2.08
N SER A 82 -7.05 -10.37 1.68
CA SER A 82 -6.86 -11.71 2.25
C SER A 82 -5.63 -11.82 3.15
N ASP A 83 -4.57 -11.06 2.86
CA ASP A 83 -3.34 -11.07 3.65
C ASP A 83 -2.67 -9.67 3.65
N VAL A 84 -2.04 -9.34 4.78
CA VAL A 84 -1.23 -8.14 4.97
C VAL A 84 -0.02 -8.52 5.82
N LYS A 85 1.17 -8.47 5.23
CA LYS A 85 2.40 -8.92 5.90
C LYS A 85 3.62 -8.07 5.58
N ILE A 86 4.60 -8.13 6.48
CA ILE A 86 5.96 -7.69 6.21
C ILE A 86 6.76 -8.91 5.78
N ASP A 87 7.27 -8.89 4.56
CA ASP A 87 7.98 -10.05 3.99
C ASP A 87 9.13 -9.63 3.07
N SER A 88 9.97 -10.59 2.70
CA SER A 88 10.87 -10.46 1.56
C SER A 88 10.07 -10.62 0.26
N ALA A 89 10.29 -9.73 -0.71
CA ALA A 89 9.62 -9.77 -2.00
C ALA A 89 10.59 -9.42 -3.13
N PRO A 90 10.51 -10.10 -4.30
CA PRO A 90 11.45 -9.93 -5.40
C PRO A 90 11.09 -8.71 -6.27
N VAL A 91 11.03 -7.51 -5.67
CA VAL A 91 10.80 -6.25 -6.38
C VAL A 91 12.01 -5.32 -6.24
N PRO A 92 12.29 -4.45 -7.23
CA PRO A 92 13.30 -3.41 -7.07
C PRO A 92 12.96 -2.55 -5.86
N MET A 93 13.85 -2.51 -4.86
CA MET A 93 13.57 -1.79 -3.60
C MET A 93 13.33 -0.29 -3.83
N THR A 94 13.85 0.26 -4.93
CA THR A 94 13.67 1.66 -5.33
C THR A 94 12.33 1.97 -5.99
N LYS A 95 11.52 0.95 -6.34
CA LYS A 95 10.20 1.15 -6.94
C LYS A 95 9.17 1.41 -5.85
N CYS A 96 8.83 2.69 -5.68
CA CYS A 96 7.87 3.14 -4.67
C CYS A 96 6.51 3.44 -5.30
N GLY A 97 5.57 2.51 -5.20
CA GLY A 97 4.23 2.69 -5.77
C GLY A 97 4.25 2.81 -7.30
N ASP A 98 3.15 3.34 -7.85
CA ASP A 98 2.98 3.53 -9.28
C ASP A 98 3.14 4.95 -9.78
#